data_AF-A0A3D1H2S6-F1
#
_entry.id   AF-A0A3D1H2S6-F1
#
_cell.length_a   1.000
_cell.length_b   1.000
_cell.length_c   1.000
_cell.angle_alpha   90.00
_cell.angle_beta   90.00
_cell.angle_gamma   90.00
#
_symmetry.space_group_name_H-M   'P 1'
#
loop_
_entity.id
_entity.type
_entity.pdbx_description
1 polymer ?
#
loop_
_entity_poly.entity_id
_entity_poly.type
_entity_poly.pdbx_seq_one_letter_code
_entity_poly.pdbx_strand_id
1 'polypeptide(L)'
;MENITFIGEHLLIGNLGKLLVVLALVTALLSVLFYVRSGEGKTKERTLARSMFFIHAASVVGVFITLFFIIQKHYFEYAYAYEHSSMALPLRYMVSCFWEGQEGSFLLWIVWNALLGLVLIATAKRWERGVVAIMALSQVVLTSMILGVNFFDVYTLGSSPFELLREKMQAPIFSSADYIKNVVDGTGLNPLLQNYWMVIHPPTLFLGFALTIVPFAFAVTSLFEKEYRAWIKPALPWALVAGMVLGAGIVMGGFWAYESLSFGGYWAWDPVENASLVP
;
A
#
# COMPACT_ATOMS: atom_id res chain seq x y z
N MET A 1 -0.38 -36.17 7.61
CA MET A 1 0.82 -35.41 7.21
C MET A 1 1.62 -35.18 8.47
N GLU A 2 2.85 -35.68 8.54
CA GLU A 2 3.74 -35.32 9.65
C GLU A 2 3.96 -33.81 9.63
N ASN A 3 3.77 -33.15 10.77
CA ASN A 3 4.05 -31.72 10.90
C ASN A 3 5.57 -31.53 10.84
N ILE A 4 6.08 -31.17 9.66
CA ILE A 4 7.48 -30.80 9.49
C ILE A 4 7.73 -29.53 10.30
N THR A 5 8.66 -29.58 11.25
CA THR A 5 9.13 -28.39 11.97
C THR A 5 10.29 -27.80 11.18
N PHE A 6 10.02 -26.71 10.46
CA PHE A 6 11.04 -26.02 9.67
C PHE A 6 12.09 -25.35 10.57
N ILE A 7 13.36 -25.42 10.15
CA ILE A 7 14.52 -24.98 10.93
C ILE A 7 15.14 -23.77 10.23
N GLY A 8 15.37 -22.70 10.99
CA GLY A 8 16.07 -21.49 10.52
C GLY A 8 15.16 -20.38 9.97
N GLU A 9 13.83 -20.55 9.98
CA GLU A 9 12.88 -19.50 9.59
C GLU A 9 12.71 -18.45 10.70
N HIS A 10 12.65 -17.16 10.33
CA HIS A 10 12.41 -16.04 11.25
C HIS A 10 10.93 -15.68 11.38
N LEU A 11 10.07 -16.63 11.75
CA LEU A 11 8.60 -16.47 11.67
C LEU A 11 8.02 -15.28 12.47
N LEU A 12 8.67 -14.86 13.55
CA LEU A 12 8.16 -13.81 14.43
C LEU A 12 7.96 -12.46 13.71
N ILE A 13 8.89 -12.08 12.81
CA ILE A 13 8.81 -10.79 12.13
C ILE A 13 7.66 -10.75 11.12
N GLY A 14 7.46 -11.83 10.35
CA GLY A 14 6.32 -11.95 9.44
C GLY A 14 4.99 -12.05 10.18
N ASN A 15 4.93 -12.77 11.30
CA ASN A 15 3.72 -12.84 12.12
C ASN A 15 3.35 -11.47 12.71
N LEU A 16 4.35 -10.69 13.14
CA LEU A 16 4.14 -9.30 13.54
C LEU A 16 3.59 -8.46 12.37
N GLY A 17 4.16 -8.62 11.17
CA GLY A 17 3.66 -7.98 9.96
C GLY A 17 2.19 -8.31 9.65
N LYS A 18 1.83 -9.60 9.65
CA LYS A 18 0.45 -10.08 9.47
C LYS A 18 -0.50 -9.49 10.52
N LEU A 19 -0.08 -9.48 11.79
CA LEU A 19 -0.85 -8.88 12.88
C LEU A 19 -1.08 -7.38 12.66
N LEU A 20 -0.06 -6.64 12.22
CA LEU A 20 -0.16 -5.21 11.96
C LEU A 20 -1.09 -4.91 10.77
N VAL A 21 -1.12 -5.75 9.72
CA VAL A 21 -2.08 -5.62 8.62
C VAL A 21 -3.51 -5.81 9.12
N VAL A 22 -3.76 -6.86 9.92
CA VAL A 22 -5.09 -7.09 10.52
C VAL A 22 -5.49 -5.94 11.43
N LEU A 23 -4.57 -5.46 12.27
CA LEU A 23 -4.81 -4.31 13.14
C LEU A 23 -5.14 -3.05 12.33
N ALA A 24 -4.40 -2.79 11.25
CA ALA A 24 -4.68 -1.67 10.34
C ALA A 24 -6.07 -1.78 9.72
N LEU A 25 -6.50 -2.96 9.27
CA LEU A 25 -7.82 -3.17 8.68
C LEU A 25 -8.94 -2.93 9.70
N VAL A 26 -8.83 -3.55 10.88
CA VAL A 26 -9.83 -3.43 11.95
C VAL A 26 -9.96 -1.98 12.43
N THR A 27 -8.83 -1.29 12.62
CA THR A 27 -8.84 0.10 13.09
C THR A 27 -9.33 1.08 12.02
N ALA A 28 -9.08 0.83 10.74
CA ALA A 28 -9.71 1.58 9.65
C ALA A 28 -11.24 1.40 9.67
N LEU A 29 -11.74 0.17 9.79
CA LEU A 29 -13.18 -0.14 9.91
C LEU A 29 -13.82 0.55 11.11
N LEU A 30 -13.17 0.49 12.27
CA LEU A 30 -13.66 1.15 13.49
C LEU A 30 -13.65 2.68 13.33
N SER A 31 -12.64 3.25 12.68
CA SER A 31 -12.59 4.68 12.38
C SER A 31 -13.78 5.12 11.52
N VAL A 32 -14.09 4.38 10.45
CA VAL A 32 -15.30 4.61 9.64
C VAL A 32 -16.55 4.57 10.51
N LEU A 33 -16.72 3.51 11.30
CA LEU A 33 -17.92 3.32 12.12
C LEU A 33 -18.12 4.46 13.13
N PHE A 34 -17.04 4.89 13.81
CA PHE A 34 -17.12 5.98 14.78
C PHE A 34 -17.35 7.34 14.12
N TYR A 35 -16.76 7.61 12.94
CA TYR A 35 -17.05 8.83 12.21
C TYR A 35 -18.50 8.89 11.71
N VAL A 36 -19.04 7.78 11.20
CA VAL A 36 -20.45 7.70 10.77
C VAL A 36 -21.42 7.87 11.96
N ARG A 37 -21.08 7.31 13.13
CA ARG A 37 -21.88 7.47 14.36
C ARG A 37 -21.76 8.84 15.02
N SER A 38 -20.69 9.58 14.71
CA SER A 38 -20.44 10.92 15.24
C SER A 38 -21.44 11.93 14.65
N GLY A 39 -22.63 12.01 15.25
CA GLY A 39 -23.60 13.08 14.99
C GLY A 39 -23.04 14.48 15.33
N GLU A 40 -23.77 15.52 14.95
CA GLU A 40 -23.42 16.89 15.33
C GLU A 40 -23.36 17.02 16.87
N GLY A 41 -22.28 17.58 17.39
CA GLY A 41 -22.06 17.75 18.85
C GLY A 41 -21.53 16.51 19.60
N LYS A 42 -21.43 15.34 18.97
CA LYS A 42 -20.91 14.11 19.61
C LYS A 42 -19.38 14.03 19.60
N THR A 43 -18.74 14.69 20.55
CA THR A 43 -17.26 14.81 20.62
C THR A 43 -16.55 13.51 20.98
N LYS A 44 -17.19 12.60 21.73
CA LYS A 44 -16.58 11.33 22.16
C LYS A 44 -16.34 10.40 20.97
N GLU A 45 -17.36 10.18 20.14
CA GLU A 45 -17.30 9.33 18.96
C GLU A 45 -16.28 9.85 17.95
N ARG A 46 -16.23 11.17 17.72
CA ARG A 46 -15.20 11.78 16.87
C ARG A 46 -13.79 11.56 17.42
N THR A 47 -13.60 11.68 18.74
CA THR A 47 -12.30 11.43 19.38
C THR A 47 -11.88 9.98 19.22
N LEU A 48 -12.80 9.02 19.43
CA LEU A 48 -12.55 7.60 19.19
C LEU A 48 -12.21 7.33 17.73
N ALA A 49 -12.94 7.93 16.78
CA ALA A 49 -12.69 7.79 15.35
C ALA A 49 -11.28 8.23 14.95
N ARG A 50 -10.83 9.39 15.47
CA ARG A 50 -9.46 9.88 15.31
C ARG A 50 -8.44 8.92 15.93
N SER A 51 -8.66 8.47 17.16
CA SER A 51 -7.76 7.51 17.82
C SER A 51 -7.61 6.23 17.01
N MET A 52 -8.71 5.69 16.47
CA MET A 52 -8.66 4.51 15.60
C MET A 52 -7.88 4.80 14.31
N PHE A 53 -8.05 5.98 13.71
CA PHE A 53 -7.28 6.38 12.53
C PHE A 53 -5.77 6.53 12.83
N PHE A 54 -5.41 7.08 14.00
CA PHE A 54 -4.01 7.16 14.42
C PHE A 54 -3.39 5.78 14.63
N ILE A 55 -4.11 4.84 15.26
CA ILE A 55 -3.64 3.46 15.43
C ILE A 55 -3.52 2.77 14.07
N HIS A 56 -4.46 3.00 13.15
CA HIS A 56 -4.36 2.53 11.77
C HIS A 56 -3.08 3.04 11.10
N ALA A 57 -2.84 4.36 11.11
CA ALA A 57 -1.66 4.96 10.49
C ALA A 57 -0.35 4.45 11.12
N ALA A 58 -0.30 4.28 12.44
CA ALA A 58 0.85 3.70 13.13
C ALA A 58 1.07 2.22 12.74
N SER A 59 -0.02 1.47 12.57
CA SER A 59 0.04 0.07 12.13
C SER A 59 0.57 -0.05 10.71
N VAL A 60 0.11 0.82 9.80
CA VAL A 60 0.61 0.91 8.41
C VAL A 60 2.10 1.21 8.38
N VAL A 61 2.58 2.17 9.18
CA VAL A 61 4.02 2.45 9.31
C VAL A 61 4.76 1.22 9.86
N GLY A 62 4.17 0.51 10.81
CA GLY A 62 4.70 -0.76 11.30
C GLY A 62 4.85 -1.81 10.19
N VAL A 63 3.80 -2.03 9.39
CA VAL A 63 3.83 -2.94 8.23
C VAL A 63 4.97 -2.56 7.27
N PHE A 64 5.10 -1.26 6.97
CA PHE A 64 6.16 -0.74 6.11
C PHE A 64 7.55 -1.07 6.65
N ILE A 65 7.80 -0.77 7.93
CA ILE A 65 9.09 -1.03 8.59
C ILE A 65 9.38 -2.54 8.65
N THR A 66 8.39 -3.37 8.96
CA THR A 66 8.54 -4.82 9.02
C THR A 66 8.93 -5.41 7.67
N LEU A 67 8.24 -5.04 6.59
CA LEU A 67 8.57 -5.52 5.25
C LEU A 67 9.96 -5.03 4.80
N PHE A 68 10.28 -3.76 5.09
CA PHE A 68 11.57 -3.20 4.73
C PHE A 68 12.70 -3.92 5.47
N PHE A 69 12.51 -4.24 6.75
CA PHE A 69 13.47 -5.01 7.53
C PHE A 69 13.68 -6.42 6.98
N ILE A 70 12.61 -7.12 6.58
CA ILE A 70 12.67 -8.45 5.94
C ILE A 70 13.53 -8.40 4.67
N ILE A 71 13.30 -7.40 3.80
CA ILE A 71 14.06 -7.21 2.55
C ILE A 71 15.53 -6.90 2.84
N GLN A 72 15.81 -5.95 3.74
CA GLN A 72 17.17 -5.55 4.12
C GLN A 72 17.98 -6.68 4.76
N LYS A 73 17.30 -7.59 5.47
CA LYS A 73 17.93 -8.77 6.09
C LYS A 73 18.01 -9.97 5.16
N HIS A 74 17.51 -9.85 3.93
CA HIS A 74 17.51 -10.94 2.96
C HIS A 74 16.85 -12.21 3.52
N TYR A 75 15.73 -12.05 4.24
CA TYR A 75 14.94 -13.17 4.75
C TYR A 75 14.14 -13.81 3.61
N PHE A 76 14.83 -14.65 2.83
CA PHE A 76 14.29 -15.34 1.66
C PHE A 76 13.31 -16.47 1.99
N GLU A 77 13.05 -16.75 3.28
CA GLU A 77 11.88 -17.51 3.70
C GLU A 77 10.57 -16.78 3.36
N TYR A 78 10.58 -15.46 3.17
CA TYR A 78 9.43 -14.68 2.73
C TYR A 78 9.42 -14.56 1.21
N ALA A 79 8.29 -14.91 0.60
CA ALA A 79 8.16 -14.94 -0.85
C ALA A 79 8.45 -13.57 -1.49
N TYR A 80 7.98 -12.49 -0.87
CA TYR A 80 8.23 -11.13 -1.35
C TYR A 80 9.73 -10.78 -1.41
N ALA A 81 10.49 -11.11 -0.35
CA ALA A 81 11.93 -10.84 -0.34
C ALA A 81 12.67 -11.72 -1.35
N TYR A 82 12.28 -12.99 -1.47
CA TYR A 82 12.86 -13.91 -2.45
C TYR A 82 12.60 -13.46 -3.89
N GLU A 83 11.37 -13.06 -4.22
CA GLU A 83 10.99 -12.71 -5.59
C GLU A 83 11.58 -11.35 -6.04
N HIS A 84 11.66 -10.38 -5.13
CA HIS A 84 11.97 -9.00 -5.50
C HIS A 84 13.36 -8.51 -5.10
N SER A 85 14.13 -9.24 -4.28
CA SER A 85 15.45 -8.81 -3.80
C SER A 85 16.54 -9.86 -3.99
N SER A 86 17.80 -9.44 -4.01
CA SER A 86 18.97 -10.33 -4.06
C SER A 86 20.14 -9.71 -3.31
N MET A 87 21.12 -10.54 -2.93
CA MET A 87 22.33 -10.13 -2.21
C MET A 87 23.23 -9.22 -3.06
N ALA A 88 23.19 -9.37 -4.38
CA ALA A 88 23.97 -8.56 -5.34
C ALA A 88 23.32 -7.21 -5.68
N LEU A 89 22.09 -6.96 -5.22
CA LEU A 89 21.36 -5.76 -5.60
C LEU A 89 21.99 -4.49 -4.99
N PRO A 90 22.30 -3.47 -5.80
CA PRO A 90 22.79 -2.20 -5.29
C PRO A 90 21.79 -1.56 -4.31
N LEU A 91 22.29 -1.07 -3.17
CA LEU A 91 21.47 -0.48 -2.10
C LEU A 91 20.49 0.60 -2.60
N ARG A 92 20.88 1.37 -3.62
CA ARG A 92 20.02 2.40 -4.25
C ARG A 92 18.73 1.86 -4.85
N TYR A 93 18.71 0.60 -5.30
CA TYR A 93 17.52 -0.05 -5.88
C TYR A 93 16.81 -0.96 -4.88
N MET A 94 17.34 -1.14 -3.67
CA MET A 94 16.65 -1.89 -2.61
C MET A 94 15.33 -1.25 -2.22
N VAL A 95 15.26 0.08 -2.34
CA VAL A 95 14.05 0.87 -2.16
C VAL A 95 13.04 0.61 -3.28
N SER A 96 13.50 0.37 -4.52
CA SER A 96 12.64 -0.01 -5.65
C SER A 96 11.98 -1.38 -5.47
N CYS A 97 12.67 -2.34 -4.85
CA CYS A 97 12.10 -3.65 -4.51
C CYS A 97 10.86 -3.54 -3.62
N PHE A 98 10.77 -2.48 -2.83
CA PHE A 98 9.70 -2.31 -1.86
C PHE A 98 8.34 -2.05 -2.51
N TRP A 99 8.30 -1.46 -3.70
CA TRP A 99 7.05 -1.08 -4.38
C TRP A 99 6.94 -1.62 -5.80
N GLU A 100 7.88 -2.46 -6.23
CA GLU A 100 7.79 -3.14 -7.51
C GLU A 100 6.71 -4.22 -7.52
N GLY A 101 6.68 -5.07 -6.49
CA GLY A 101 5.62 -6.05 -6.31
C GLY A 101 4.26 -5.41 -6.00
N GLN A 102 3.19 -6.12 -6.34
CA GLN A 102 1.80 -5.68 -6.17
C GLN A 102 1.49 -5.29 -4.71
N GLU A 103 1.94 -6.08 -3.74
CA GLU A 103 1.73 -5.87 -2.31
C GLU A 103 2.42 -4.58 -1.84
N GLY A 104 3.64 -4.36 -2.34
CA GLY A 104 4.43 -3.17 -2.07
C GLY A 104 3.82 -1.89 -2.64
N SER A 105 3.33 -1.97 -3.88
CA SER A 105 2.59 -0.89 -4.54
C SER A 105 1.32 -0.51 -3.77
N PHE A 106 0.53 -1.49 -3.32
CA PHE A 106 -0.62 -1.21 -2.46
C PHE A 106 -0.20 -0.59 -1.12
N LEU A 107 0.87 -1.10 -0.50
CA LEU A 107 1.38 -0.55 0.76
C LEU A 107 1.82 0.91 0.62
N LEU A 108 2.46 1.28 -0.49
CA LEU A 108 2.81 2.66 -0.81
C LEU A 108 1.56 3.55 -0.93
N TRP A 109 0.50 3.06 -1.58
CA TRP A 109 -0.78 3.76 -1.66
C TRP A 109 -1.42 3.95 -0.29
N ILE A 110 -1.45 2.89 0.53
CA ILE A 110 -1.96 2.88 1.90
C ILE A 110 -1.23 3.93 2.74
N VAL A 111 0.11 3.98 2.67
CA VAL A 111 0.94 4.96 3.39
C VAL A 111 0.56 6.39 3.00
N TRP A 112 0.52 6.71 1.71
CA TRP A 112 0.18 8.06 1.26
C TRP A 112 -1.24 8.47 1.67
N ASN A 113 -2.20 7.57 1.50
CA ASN A 113 -3.58 7.81 1.89
C ASN A 113 -3.70 8.02 3.41
N ALA A 114 -2.95 7.28 4.22
CA ALA A 114 -2.96 7.41 5.68
C ALA A 114 -2.38 8.75 6.11
N LEU A 115 -1.25 9.16 5.53
CA LEU A 115 -0.64 10.47 5.76
C LEU A 115 -1.60 11.62 5.39
N LEU A 116 -2.25 11.54 4.23
CA LEU A 116 -3.25 12.53 3.81
C LEU A 116 -4.45 12.57 4.76
N GLY A 117 -4.92 11.40 5.23
CA GLY A 117 -5.97 11.33 6.24
C GLY A 117 -5.58 12.01 7.56
N LEU A 118 -4.35 11.85 8.02
CA LEU A 118 -3.82 12.56 9.20
C LEU A 118 -3.80 14.07 8.99
N VAL A 119 -3.37 14.54 7.82
CA VAL A 119 -3.41 15.96 7.46
C VAL A 119 -4.85 16.48 7.45
N LEU A 120 -5.80 15.70 6.92
CA LEU A 120 -7.22 16.07 6.86
C LEU A 120 -7.88 16.10 8.24
N ILE A 121 -7.48 15.23 9.18
CA ILE A 121 -7.90 15.34 10.59
C ILE A 121 -7.55 16.71 11.17
N ALA A 122 -6.41 17.27 10.81
CA ALA A 122 -5.98 18.59 11.30
C ALA A 122 -6.58 19.77 10.49
N THR A 123 -6.84 19.59 9.19
CA THR A 123 -7.10 20.71 8.27
C THR A 123 -8.53 20.79 7.72
N ALA A 124 -9.29 19.69 7.69
CA ALA A 124 -10.62 19.64 7.07
C ALA A 124 -11.72 20.38 7.87
N LYS A 125 -11.45 20.76 9.12
CA LYS A 125 -12.35 21.55 9.98
C LYS A 125 -13.73 20.91 10.12
N ARG A 126 -14.79 21.56 9.60
CA ARG A 126 -16.16 21.05 9.64
C ARG A 126 -16.37 19.81 8.77
N TRP A 127 -15.59 19.67 7.70
CA TRP A 127 -15.68 18.57 6.74
C TRP A 127 -15.00 17.29 7.23
N GLU A 128 -14.21 17.37 8.30
CA GLU A 128 -13.41 16.24 8.79
C GLU A 128 -14.25 14.97 8.95
N ARG A 129 -15.45 15.06 9.53
CA ARG A 129 -16.27 13.89 9.81
C ARG A 129 -16.51 13.05 8.56
N GLY A 130 -17.03 13.66 7.50
CA GLY A 130 -17.33 12.93 6.28
C GLY A 130 -16.08 12.64 5.47
N VAL A 131 -15.18 13.61 5.33
CA VAL A 131 -13.98 13.46 4.50
C VAL A 131 -13.08 12.36 5.06
N VAL A 132 -12.79 12.38 6.36
CA VAL A 132 -11.94 11.35 6.99
C VAL A 132 -12.66 10.00 7.07
N ALA A 133 -14.00 9.96 7.16
CA ALA A 133 -14.74 8.70 7.02
C ALA A 133 -14.53 8.05 5.64
N ILE A 134 -14.56 8.83 4.57
CA ILE A 134 -14.30 8.32 3.21
C ILE A 134 -12.83 7.93 3.04
N MET A 135 -11.89 8.71 3.61
CA MET A 135 -10.47 8.31 3.64
C MET A 135 -10.28 6.98 4.38
N ALA A 136 -10.87 6.82 5.57
CA ALA A 136 -10.83 5.58 6.34
C ALA A 136 -11.49 4.42 5.59
N LEU A 137 -12.58 4.67 4.84
CA LEU A 137 -13.20 3.64 4.00
C LEU A 137 -12.26 3.22 2.86
N SER A 138 -11.56 4.16 2.23
CA SER A 138 -10.54 3.82 1.23
C SER A 138 -9.42 2.98 1.84
N GLN A 139 -9.03 3.24 3.09
CA GLN A 139 -8.06 2.43 3.82
C GLN A 139 -8.54 1.00 4.07
N VAL A 140 -9.83 0.81 4.36
CA VAL A 140 -10.42 -0.54 4.49
C VAL A 140 -10.25 -1.32 3.19
N VAL A 141 -10.59 -0.70 2.05
CA VAL A 141 -10.46 -1.35 0.74
C VAL A 141 -9.00 -1.66 0.45
N LEU A 142 -8.11 -0.66 0.53
CA LEU A 142 -6.68 -0.84 0.23
C LEU A 142 -6.01 -1.86 1.16
N THR A 143 -6.27 -1.79 2.47
CA THR A 143 -5.69 -2.75 3.43
C THR A 143 -6.20 -4.17 3.20
N SER A 144 -7.44 -4.34 2.72
CA SER A 144 -7.94 -5.67 2.36
C SER A 144 -7.20 -6.29 1.17
N MET A 145 -6.60 -5.48 0.28
CA MET A 145 -5.79 -5.96 -0.84
C MET A 145 -4.45 -6.58 -0.40
N ILE A 146 -3.96 -6.25 0.80
CA ILE A 146 -2.70 -6.80 1.35
C ILE A 146 -2.93 -7.81 2.50
N LEU A 147 -4.16 -8.26 2.69
CA LEU A 147 -4.54 -9.10 3.82
C LEU A 147 -4.02 -10.54 3.68
N GLY A 148 -4.17 -11.14 2.49
CA GLY A 148 -3.71 -12.50 2.17
C GLY A 148 -4.35 -13.59 3.02
N VAL A 149 -5.67 -13.50 3.25
CA VAL A 149 -6.44 -14.50 4.01
C VAL A 149 -7.18 -15.43 3.06
N ASN A 150 -6.99 -16.73 3.24
CA ASN A 150 -7.68 -17.78 2.49
C ASN A 150 -9.04 -18.10 3.12
N PHE A 151 -10.09 -18.06 2.31
CA PHE A 151 -11.45 -18.46 2.65
C PHE A 151 -11.75 -19.84 2.07
N PHE A 152 -11.95 -20.82 2.95
CA PHE A 152 -12.36 -22.18 2.63
C PHE A 152 -11.49 -22.89 1.57
N ASP A 153 -10.20 -22.52 1.48
CA ASP A 153 -9.27 -23.01 0.45
C ASP A 153 -9.72 -22.80 -1.01
N VAL A 154 -10.72 -21.94 -1.23
CA VAL A 154 -11.30 -21.66 -2.56
C VAL A 154 -10.99 -20.24 -3.02
N TYR A 155 -10.88 -19.28 -2.10
CA TYR A 155 -10.68 -17.88 -2.45
C TYR A 155 -9.70 -17.18 -1.50
N THR A 156 -8.68 -16.52 -2.04
CA THR A 156 -7.73 -15.71 -1.28
C THR A 156 -8.11 -14.24 -1.41
N LEU A 157 -8.36 -13.57 -0.28
CA LEU A 157 -8.60 -12.13 -0.25
C LEU A 157 -7.26 -11.39 -0.08
N GLY A 158 -6.90 -10.62 -1.11
CA GLY A 158 -5.64 -9.87 -1.14
C GLY A 158 -4.41 -10.77 -1.23
N SER A 159 -3.23 -10.16 -1.29
CA SER A 159 -1.94 -10.85 -1.27
C SER A 159 -1.09 -10.35 -0.11
N SER A 160 -0.62 -11.25 0.76
CA SER A 160 0.16 -10.84 1.94
C SER A 160 1.63 -10.66 1.57
N PRO A 161 2.26 -9.51 1.89
CA PRO A 161 3.71 -9.35 1.72
C PRO A 161 4.52 -10.22 2.68
N PHE A 162 3.87 -10.88 3.65
CA PHE A 162 4.48 -11.74 4.67
C PHE A 162 4.18 -13.23 4.43
N GLU A 163 3.69 -13.59 3.25
CA GLU A 163 3.53 -14.99 2.85
C GLU A 163 4.89 -15.69 2.79
N LEU A 164 4.97 -16.91 3.34
CA LEU A 164 6.19 -17.69 3.30
C LEU A 164 6.38 -18.31 1.92
N LEU A 165 7.63 -18.43 1.48
CA LEU A 165 8.00 -19.02 0.20
C LEU A 165 7.44 -20.44 0.06
N ARG A 166 7.50 -21.23 1.14
CA ARG A 166 6.94 -22.60 1.19
C ARG A 166 5.41 -22.68 1.17
N GLU A 167 4.72 -21.59 1.47
CA GLU A 167 3.26 -21.50 1.40
C GLU A 167 2.81 -21.10 -0.02
N LYS A 168 3.56 -20.17 -0.64
CA LYS A 168 3.28 -19.66 -1.98
C LYS A 168 3.68 -20.61 -3.10
N MET A 169 4.82 -21.30 -2.96
CA MET A 169 5.39 -22.15 -4.00
C MET A 169 5.32 -23.64 -3.64
N GLN A 170 4.97 -24.48 -4.63
CA GLN A 170 5.05 -25.92 -4.51
C GLN A 170 6.34 -26.43 -5.17
N ALA A 171 7.33 -26.79 -4.37
CA ALA A 171 8.60 -27.34 -4.86
C ALA A 171 9.13 -28.45 -3.94
N PRO A 172 9.87 -29.45 -4.48
CA PRO A 172 10.41 -30.55 -3.69
C PRO A 172 11.30 -30.11 -2.53
N ILE A 173 11.97 -28.96 -2.64
CA ILE A 173 12.85 -28.42 -1.60
C ILE A 173 12.13 -28.20 -0.27
N PHE A 174 10.82 -27.87 -0.28
CA PHE A 174 10.02 -27.61 0.93
C PHE A 174 9.61 -28.89 1.66
N SER A 175 9.94 -30.07 1.11
CA SER A 175 9.79 -31.35 1.82
C SER A 175 10.90 -31.57 2.86
N SER A 176 11.98 -30.78 2.83
CA SER A 176 13.01 -30.81 3.87
C SER A 176 12.78 -29.76 4.95
N ALA A 177 12.99 -30.13 6.21
CA ALA A 177 12.90 -29.21 7.35
C ALA A 177 13.94 -28.07 7.28
N ASP A 178 15.08 -28.29 6.62
CA ASP A 178 16.18 -27.33 6.52
C ASP A 178 16.32 -26.70 5.13
N TYR A 179 15.21 -26.59 4.37
CA TYR A 179 15.19 -26.07 3.00
C TYR A 179 15.85 -24.69 2.84
N ILE A 180 15.83 -23.85 3.87
CA ILE A 180 16.44 -22.51 3.87
C ILE A 180 17.93 -22.54 3.56
N LYS A 181 18.65 -23.61 3.92
CA LYS A 181 20.06 -23.75 3.53
C LYS A 181 20.26 -23.80 2.01
N ASN A 182 19.24 -24.22 1.27
CA ASN A 182 19.25 -24.30 -0.19
C ASN A 182 18.71 -23.01 -0.85
N VAL A 183 18.14 -22.08 -0.07
CA VAL A 183 17.65 -20.76 -0.53
C VAL A 183 18.68 -19.71 -0.13
N VAL A 184 19.78 -19.66 -0.89
CA VAL A 184 20.95 -18.80 -0.58
C VAL A 184 20.85 -17.37 -1.11
N ASP A 185 20.04 -17.15 -2.13
CA ASP A 185 19.78 -15.83 -2.72
C ASP A 185 18.34 -15.75 -3.27
N GLY A 186 17.84 -14.54 -3.46
CA GLY A 186 16.57 -14.28 -4.12
C GLY A 186 16.74 -14.10 -5.63
N THR A 187 15.63 -14.15 -6.38
CA THR A 187 15.62 -13.95 -7.83
C THR A 187 15.99 -12.54 -8.23
N GLY A 188 15.88 -11.58 -7.30
CA GLY A 188 16.29 -10.20 -7.50
C GLY A 188 15.29 -9.39 -8.32
N LEU A 189 15.47 -8.07 -8.25
CA LEU A 189 14.71 -7.12 -9.05
C LEU A 189 15.02 -7.33 -10.53
N ASN A 190 13.97 -7.36 -11.37
CA ASN A 190 14.12 -7.43 -12.83
C ASN A 190 15.15 -6.37 -13.29
N PRO A 191 16.20 -6.75 -14.06
CA PRO A 191 17.24 -5.81 -14.49
C PRO A 191 16.71 -4.55 -15.18
N LEU A 192 15.56 -4.63 -15.89
CA LEU A 192 14.92 -3.47 -16.54
C LEU A 192 14.39 -2.44 -15.53
N LEU A 193 14.10 -2.88 -14.30
CA LEU A 193 13.56 -2.07 -13.21
C LEU A 193 14.68 -1.48 -12.33
N GLN A 194 15.95 -1.86 -12.57
CA GLN A 194 17.13 -1.22 -11.94
C GLN A 194 17.43 0.14 -12.60
N ASN A 195 16.43 1.01 -12.66
CA ASN A 195 16.48 2.35 -13.22
C ASN A 195 16.13 3.36 -12.12
N TYR A 196 16.72 4.57 -12.16
CA TYR A 196 16.38 5.64 -11.23
C TYR A 196 14.89 6.02 -11.29
N TRP A 197 14.25 5.90 -12.45
CA TRP A 197 12.82 6.13 -12.60
C TRP A 197 12.01 5.25 -11.67
N MET A 198 12.38 3.97 -11.50
CA MET A 198 11.70 3.04 -10.59
C MET A 198 11.79 3.47 -9.11
N VAL A 199 12.78 4.30 -8.76
CA VAL A 199 12.92 4.85 -7.40
C VAL A 199 11.95 6.01 -7.16
N ILE A 200 11.72 6.85 -8.18
CA ILE A 200 11.02 8.15 -7.98
C ILE A 200 9.61 8.19 -8.58
N HIS A 201 9.35 7.43 -9.64
CA HIS A 201 8.06 7.43 -10.33
C HIS A 201 6.95 6.80 -9.48
N PRO A 202 7.07 5.56 -8.97
CA PRO A 202 5.98 4.95 -8.21
C PRO A 202 5.56 5.77 -6.97
N PRO A 203 6.48 6.27 -6.12
CA PRO A 203 6.09 7.14 -4.99
C PRO A 203 5.32 8.39 -5.43
N THR A 204 5.69 9.00 -6.56
CA THR A 204 5.02 10.18 -7.09
C THR A 204 3.64 9.85 -7.64
N LEU A 205 3.53 8.77 -8.42
CA LEU A 205 2.27 8.33 -9.02
C LEU A 205 1.24 7.92 -7.95
N PHE A 206 1.64 7.12 -6.97
CA PHE A 206 0.76 6.69 -5.88
C PHE A 206 0.38 7.83 -4.94
N LEU A 207 1.24 8.85 -4.76
CA LEU A 207 0.84 10.08 -4.09
C LEU A 207 -0.25 10.81 -4.90
N GLY A 208 -0.13 10.85 -6.24
CA GLY A 208 -1.16 11.34 -7.14
C GLY A 208 -2.50 10.63 -6.95
N PHE A 209 -2.51 9.29 -6.97
CA PHE A 209 -3.71 8.48 -6.70
C PHE A 209 -4.29 8.70 -5.31
N ALA A 210 -3.44 8.87 -4.28
CA ALA A 210 -3.92 9.17 -2.94
C ALA A 210 -4.55 10.57 -2.86
N LEU A 211 -3.98 11.56 -3.56
CA LEU A 211 -4.46 12.94 -3.58
C LEU A 211 -5.82 13.08 -4.30
N THR A 212 -6.11 12.29 -5.34
CA THR A 212 -7.42 12.33 -6.04
C THR A 212 -8.57 11.84 -5.16
N ILE A 213 -8.31 11.00 -4.15
CA ILE A 213 -9.32 10.56 -3.18
C ILE A 213 -9.81 11.74 -2.32
N VAL A 214 -8.98 12.75 -2.08
CA VAL A 214 -9.33 13.90 -1.24
C VAL A 214 -10.49 14.73 -1.81
N PRO A 215 -10.45 15.27 -3.04
CA PRO A 215 -11.58 15.99 -3.62
C PRO A 215 -12.81 15.08 -3.80
N PHE A 216 -12.62 13.78 -4.09
CA PHE A 216 -13.71 12.81 -4.10
C PHE A 216 -14.39 12.70 -2.72
N ALA A 217 -13.62 12.60 -1.64
CA ALA A 217 -14.14 12.55 -0.28
C ALA A 217 -14.94 13.81 0.09
N PHE A 218 -14.47 15.00 -0.32
CA PHE A 218 -15.23 16.25 -0.17
C PHE A 218 -16.54 16.22 -0.96
N ALA A 219 -16.50 15.80 -2.23
CA ALA A 219 -17.68 15.72 -3.08
C ALA A 219 -18.74 14.77 -2.50
N VAL A 220 -18.34 13.54 -2.13
CA VAL A 220 -19.23 12.54 -1.52
C VAL A 220 -19.80 13.04 -0.19
N THR A 221 -18.98 13.62 0.67
CA THR A 221 -19.43 14.21 1.95
C THR A 221 -20.49 15.28 1.71
N SER A 222 -20.30 16.13 0.70
CA SER A 222 -21.24 17.20 0.37
C SER A 222 -22.61 16.69 -0.09
N LEU A 223 -22.66 15.52 -0.73
CA LEU A 223 -23.91 14.89 -1.14
C LEU A 223 -24.69 14.41 0.09
N PHE A 224 -24.01 13.80 1.06
CA PHE A 224 -24.63 13.37 2.32
C PHE A 224 -25.10 14.56 3.17
N GLU A 225 -24.32 15.64 3.21
CA GLU A 225 -24.65 16.86 3.96
C GLU A 225 -25.60 17.80 3.20
N LYS A 226 -25.96 17.46 1.95
CA LYS A 226 -26.80 18.27 1.04
C LYS A 226 -26.25 19.68 0.78
N GLU A 227 -24.94 19.88 0.92
CA GLU A 227 -24.23 21.14 0.65
C GLU A 227 -23.48 21.12 -0.70
N TYR A 228 -24.22 21.02 -1.81
CA TYR A 228 -23.68 20.69 -3.15
C TYR A 228 -22.56 21.60 -3.70
N ARG A 229 -22.38 22.81 -3.18
CA ARG A 229 -21.36 23.78 -3.65
C ARG A 229 -20.31 24.14 -2.60
N ALA A 230 -20.59 23.93 -1.32
CA ALA A 230 -19.73 24.42 -0.25
C ALA A 230 -18.39 23.66 -0.15
N TRP A 231 -18.34 22.45 -0.70
CA TRP A 231 -17.15 21.59 -0.74
C TRP A 231 -16.11 22.04 -1.77
N ILE A 232 -16.50 22.82 -2.79
CA ILE A 232 -15.63 23.22 -3.90
C ILE A 232 -14.44 24.03 -3.37
N LYS A 233 -14.71 25.03 -2.51
CA LYS A 233 -13.67 25.91 -1.97
C LYS A 233 -12.60 25.15 -1.16
N PRO A 234 -12.94 24.27 -0.18
CA PRO A 234 -11.94 23.49 0.54
C PRO A 234 -11.29 22.39 -0.30
N ALA A 235 -11.95 21.83 -1.32
CA ALA A 235 -11.39 20.78 -2.17
C ALA A 235 -10.48 21.29 -3.30
N LEU A 236 -10.67 22.53 -3.77
CA LEU A 236 -9.95 23.06 -4.93
C LEU A 236 -8.41 23.03 -4.79
N PRO A 237 -7.79 23.43 -3.66
CA PRO A 237 -6.35 23.32 -3.50
C PRO A 237 -5.85 21.87 -3.61
N TRP A 238 -6.61 20.92 -3.06
CA TRP A 238 -6.30 19.49 -3.15
C TRP A 238 -6.42 18.98 -4.58
N ALA A 239 -7.44 19.40 -5.33
CA ALA A 239 -7.61 19.02 -6.73
C ALA A 239 -6.47 19.53 -7.61
N LEU A 240 -6.00 20.77 -7.39
CA LEU A 240 -4.87 21.33 -8.11
C LEU A 240 -3.57 20.58 -7.80
N VAL A 241 -3.31 20.28 -6.52
CA VAL A 241 -2.13 19.50 -6.11
C VAL A 241 -2.21 18.06 -6.65
N ALA A 242 -3.39 17.43 -6.61
CA ALA A 242 -3.61 16.11 -7.20
C ALA A 242 -3.28 16.12 -8.69
N GLY A 243 -3.81 17.08 -9.46
CA GLY A 243 -3.53 17.21 -10.89
C GLY A 243 -2.05 17.44 -11.20
N MET A 244 -1.36 18.28 -10.42
CA MET A 244 0.08 18.52 -10.60
C MET A 244 0.91 17.27 -10.30
N VAL A 245 0.66 16.60 -9.18
CA VAL A 245 1.44 15.42 -8.75
C VAL A 245 1.15 14.22 -9.64
N LEU A 246 -0.12 13.96 -9.94
CA LEU A 246 -0.51 12.89 -10.85
C LEU A 246 0.07 13.14 -12.26
N GLY A 247 -0.07 14.36 -12.78
CA GLY A 247 0.52 14.74 -14.07
C GLY A 247 2.04 14.57 -14.10
N ALA A 248 2.74 14.94 -13.02
CA ALA A 248 4.17 14.68 -12.89
C ALA A 248 4.48 13.17 -12.90
N GLY A 249 3.72 12.36 -12.14
CA GLY A 249 3.84 10.90 -12.13
C GLY A 249 3.69 10.31 -13.53
N ILE A 250 2.67 10.72 -14.28
CA ILE A 250 2.41 10.28 -15.66
C ILE A 250 3.57 10.65 -16.59
N VAL A 251 4.05 11.89 -16.53
CA VAL A 251 5.19 12.35 -17.34
C VAL A 251 6.47 11.56 -17.02
N MET A 252 6.72 11.29 -15.74
CA MET A 252 7.87 10.47 -15.30
C MET A 252 7.75 9.03 -15.83
N GLY A 253 6.54 8.46 -15.86
CA GLY A 253 6.26 7.16 -16.46
C GLY A 253 6.66 7.16 -17.94
N GLY A 254 6.15 8.13 -18.71
CA GLY A 254 6.44 8.27 -20.14
C GLY A 254 7.92 8.35 -20.47
N PHE A 255 8.70 9.09 -19.67
CA PHE A 255 10.15 9.13 -19.81
C PHE A 255 10.81 7.79 -19.48
N TRP A 256 10.34 7.10 -18.45
CA TRP A 256 10.86 5.79 -18.10
C TRP A 256 10.59 4.76 -19.20
N ALA A 257 9.36 4.70 -19.72
CA ALA A 257 9.00 3.81 -20.81
C ALA A 257 9.87 4.08 -22.06
N TYR A 258 10.13 5.35 -22.38
CA TYR A 258 11.02 5.72 -23.48
C TYR A 258 12.44 5.18 -23.31
N GLU A 259 13.01 5.31 -22.10
CA GLU A 259 14.37 4.85 -21.81
C GLU A 259 14.47 3.31 -21.74
N SER A 260 13.48 2.65 -21.15
CA SER A 260 13.55 1.23 -20.79
C SER A 260 12.92 0.28 -21.81
N LEU A 261 11.89 0.72 -22.57
CA LEU A 261 11.09 -0.19 -23.39
C LEU A 261 11.37 -0.09 -24.90
N SER A 262 12.29 0.77 -25.34
CA SER A 262 12.80 0.86 -26.74
C SER A 262 11.75 1.07 -27.85
N PHE A 263 10.47 1.26 -27.51
CA PHE A 263 9.35 1.36 -28.46
C PHE A 263 9.31 2.67 -29.28
N GLY A 264 10.41 3.40 -29.37
CA GLY A 264 10.54 4.54 -30.29
C GLY A 264 9.67 5.76 -29.96
N GLY A 265 9.12 5.87 -28.75
CA GLY A 265 8.29 7.01 -28.34
C GLY A 265 7.99 7.04 -26.84
N TYR A 266 7.57 8.21 -26.35
CA TYR A 266 7.34 8.51 -24.93
C TYR A 266 6.05 7.91 -24.33
N TRP A 267 5.28 7.13 -25.10
CA TRP A 267 3.89 6.73 -24.79
C TRP A 267 3.51 5.39 -25.47
N ALA A 268 4.48 4.53 -25.71
CA ALA A 268 4.22 3.31 -26.46
C ALA A 268 3.49 2.27 -25.59
N TRP A 269 2.17 2.20 -25.72
CA TRP A 269 1.26 1.16 -25.18
C TRP A 269 1.63 0.59 -23.79
N ASP A 270 2.22 1.39 -22.91
CA ASP A 270 2.54 0.94 -21.55
C ASP A 270 1.21 0.80 -20.78
N PRO A 271 0.86 -0.39 -20.28
CA PRO A 271 -0.41 -0.60 -19.60
C PRO A 271 -0.55 0.23 -18.31
N VAL A 272 0.56 0.56 -17.64
CA VAL A 272 0.57 1.33 -16.40
C VAL A 272 0.27 2.81 -16.68
N GLU A 273 0.85 3.36 -17.74
CA GLU A 273 0.55 4.72 -18.21
C GLU A 273 -0.89 4.88 -18.67
N ASN A 274 -1.44 3.91 -19.40
CA ASN A 274 -2.85 3.98 -19.81
C ASN A 274 -3.81 3.83 -18.62
N ALA A 275 -3.49 2.94 -17.67
CA ALA A 275 -4.26 2.80 -16.43
C ALA A 275 -4.23 4.08 -15.59
N SER A 276 -3.14 4.86 -15.63
CA SER A 276 -3.05 6.11 -14.88
C SER A 276 -4.01 7.22 -15.36
N LEU A 277 -4.55 7.10 -16.58
CA LEU A 277 -5.54 8.00 -17.16
C LEU A 277 -6.99 7.57 -16.90
N VAL A 278 -7.20 6.35 -16.40
CA VAL A 278 -8.53 5.82 -16.09
C VAL A 278 -8.74 5.91 -14.57
N PRO A 279 -9.65 6.78 -14.08
CA PRO A 279 -9.90 6.98 -12.66
C PRO A 279 -10.56 5.77 -11.98
#